data_AF-A0A536VVJ8-F1
#
_entry.id   AF-A0A536VVJ8-F1
#
_cell.length_a   1.000
_cell.length_b   1.000
_cell.length_c   1.000
_cell.angle_alpha   90.00
_cell.angle_beta   90.00
_cell.angle_gamma   90.00
#
_symmetry.space_group_name_H-M   'P 1'
#
loop_
_entity.id
_entity.type
_entity.pdbx_description
1 polymer ?
#
loop_
_entity_poly.entity_id
_entity_poly.type
_entity_poly.pdbx_seq_one_letter_code
_entity_poly.pdbx_strand_id
1 'polypeptide(L)'
;MRNNAFHSTYLADRVGRAVITPTGEFEAGSFASVTLTYTAGYFGIDDTGSLKIVQRFASDAGRPQFNDPKGWNYVTAEASNGAVLELRYEQKGNIRPWDRTLLIRVQRGFLREGDTITVRLGDTRGGSPGLRMQTFHEPTFEFKVLVDA
;
A
#
# COMPACT_ATOMS: atom_id res chain seq x y z
N MET A 1 -20.88 6.18 26.08
CA MET A 1 -20.01 5.36 25.20
C MET A 1 -20.03 6.00 23.81
N ARG A 2 -18.87 6.26 23.19
CA ARG A 2 -18.78 6.74 21.80
C ARG A 2 -18.24 5.59 20.95
N ASN A 3 -18.94 5.24 19.88
CA ASN A 3 -18.51 4.25 18.90
C ASN A 3 -18.26 5.01 17.59
N ASN A 4 -17.01 5.06 17.14
CA ASN A 4 -16.62 5.71 15.90
C ASN A 4 -16.08 4.64 14.94
N ALA A 5 -16.67 4.56 13.75
CA ALA A 5 -16.25 3.64 12.69
C ALA A 5 -15.25 4.32 11.72
N PHE A 6 -14.25 5.01 12.26
CA PHE A 6 -13.23 5.74 11.48
C PHE A 6 -11.82 5.37 11.93
N HIS A 7 -10.83 5.55 11.05
CA HIS A 7 -9.43 5.39 11.39
C HIS A 7 -9.04 6.38 12.49
N SER A 8 -8.35 5.87 13.52
CA SER A 8 -7.83 6.71 14.59
C SER A 8 -6.76 7.65 14.06
N THR A 9 -6.76 8.89 14.53
CA THR A 9 -5.68 9.86 14.32
C THR A 9 -4.79 10.01 15.55
N TYR A 10 -5.00 9.17 16.57
CA TYR A 10 -4.23 9.19 17.81
C TYR A 10 -2.75 8.95 17.54
N LEU A 11 -1.90 9.90 17.94
CA LEU A 11 -0.45 9.86 17.77
C LEU A 11 0.02 9.55 16.34
N ALA A 12 -0.73 10.01 15.33
CA ALA A 12 -0.43 9.74 13.92
C ALA A 12 1.01 10.13 13.51
N ASP A 13 1.58 11.17 14.14
CA ASP A 13 2.95 11.62 13.95
C ASP A 13 4.02 10.65 14.47
N ARG A 14 3.65 9.76 15.40
CA ARG A 14 4.55 8.77 16.02
C ARG A 14 4.51 7.40 15.34
N VAL A 15 3.50 7.15 14.53
CA VAL A 15 3.30 5.88 13.86
C VAL A 15 4.26 5.73 12.67
N GLY A 16 4.47 6.79 11.89
CA GLY A 16 5.43 6.80 10.78
C GLY A 16 4.98 7.71 9.65
N ARG A 17 5.64 7.57 8.50
CA ARG A 17 5.31 8.37 7.30
C ARG A 17 5.41 7.53 6.05
N ALA A 18 4.51 7.76 5.10
CA ALA A 18 4.59 7.19 3.77
C ALA A 18 4.85 8.28 2.71
N VAL A 19 5.63 7.93 1.70
CA VAL A 19 5.89 8.74 0.51
C VAL A 19 5.63 7.88 -0.72
N ILE A 20 5.05 8.44 -1.78
CA ILE A 20 4.81 7.76 -3.04
C ILE A 20 5.53 8.48 -4.18
N THR A 21 6.09 7.73 -5.12
CA THR A 21 6.80 8.25 -6.29
C THR A 21 6.56 7.37 -7.53
N PRO A 22 6.46 7.94 -8.74
CA PRO A 22 6.32 9.37 -9.02
C PRO A 22 4.97 9.90 -8.52
N THR A 23 4.93 11.20 -8.21
CA THR A 23 3.69 11.95 -7.99
C THR A 23 3.34 12.72 -9.26
N GLY A 24 2.05 12.92 -9.52
CA GLY A 24 1.59 13.74 -10.64
C GLY A 24 0.40 13.13 -11.34
N GLU A 25 0.23 13.50 -12.59
CA GLU A 25 -0.85 13.01 -13.44
C GLU A 25 -0.44 11.72 -14.16
N PHE A 26 -1.40 10.81 -14.28
CA PHE A 26 -1.25 9.57 -15.03
C PHE A 26 -2.40 9.49 -16.02
N GLU A 27 -2.11 9.02 -17.24
CA GLU A 27 -3.13 8.85 -18.26
C GLU A 27 -4.14 7.78 -17.84
N ALA A 28 -5.43 8.08 -17.97
CA ALA A 28 -6.49 7.15 -17.62
C ALA A 28 -6.39 5.86 -18.46
N GLY A 29 -6.48 4.71 -17.81
CA GLY A 29 -6.37 3.39 -18.45
C GLY A 29 -4.95 2.96 -18.82
N SER A 30 -3.95 3.83 -18.71
CA SER A 30 -2.54 3.51 -18.97
C SER A 30 -1.95 2.57 -17.91
N PHE A 31 -0.76 2.02 -18.19
CA PHE A 31 0.05 1.37 -17.18
C PHE A 31 0.99 2.37 -16.51
N ALA A 32 1.08 2.30 -15.19
CA ALA A 32 1.99 3.08 -14.37
C ALA A 32 2.77 2.17 -13.41
N SER A 33 3.97 2.60 -13.03
CA SER A 33 4.72 1.99 -11.94
C SER A 33 4.91 3.03 -10.85
N VAL A 34 4.45 2.74 -9.63
CA VAL A 34 4.58 3.64 -8.49
C VAL A 34 5.19 2.90 -7.31
N THR A 35 6.13 3.55 -6.63
CA THR A 35 6.78 3.06 -5.42
C THR A 35 6.27 3.84 -4.22
N LEU A 36 5.68 3.13 -3.27
CA LEU A 36 5.29 3.64 -1.97
C LEU A 36 6.30 3.17 -0.92
N THR A 37 6.96 4.10 -0.26
CA THR A 37 7.90 3.82 0.82
C THR A 37 7.29 4.29 2.13
N TYR A 38 7.01 3.35 3.03
CA TYR A 38 6.69 3.63 4.42
C TYR A 38 7.98 3.62 5.24
N THR A 39 8.17 4.62 6.10
CA THR A 39 9.20 4.70 7.12
C THR A 39 8.54 4.61 8.48
N ALA A 40 8.92 3.61 9.28
CA ALA A 40 8.36 3.39 10.60
C ALA A 40 8.75 4.53 11.55
N GLY A 41 7.75 5.00 12.32
CA GLY A 41 7.96 5.99 13.36
C GLY A 41 8.41 5.34 14.66
N TYR A 42 8.30 6.10 15.74
CA TYR A 42 8.69 5.71 17.10
C TYR A 42 8.17 4.33 17.54
N PHE A 43 6.94 3.97 17.17
CA PHE A 43 6.35 2.70 17.58
C PHE A 43 6.90 1.48 16.83
N GLY A 44 7.53 1.68 15.66
CA GLY A 44 7.91 0.57 14.81
C GLY A 44 6.69 -0.12 14.19
N ILE A 45 6.84 -1.40 13.86
CA ILE A 45 5.74 -2.35 13.60
C ILE A 45 6.21 -3.70 14.17
N ASP A 46 5.50 -4.24 15.15
CA ASP A 46 5.87 -5.52 15.76
C ASP A 46 5.55 -6.73 14.85
N ASP A 47 6.01 -7.91 15.24
CA ASP A 47 5.62 -9.16 14.59
C ASP A 47 4.10 -9.29 14.53
N THR A 48 3.57 -9.74 13.40
CA THR A 48 2.13 -9.79 13.06
C THR A 48 1.43 -8.44 12.84
N GLY A 49 2.09 -7.33 13.16
CA GLY A 49 1.67 -5.97 12.79
C GLY A 49 1.59 -5.80 11.27
N SER A 50 0.96 -4.71 10.81
CA SER A 50 0.66 -4.58 9.39
C SER A 50 0.58 -3.15 8.85
N LEU A 51 0.83 -3.05 7.55
CA LEU A 51 0.54 -1.89 6.72
C LEU A 51 -0.66 -2.22 5.83
N LYS A 52 -1.60 -1.30 5.68
CA LYS A 52 -2.63 -1.35 4.64
C LYS A 52 -2.46 -0.17 3.71
N ILE A 53 -2.36 -0.45 2.41
CA ILE A 53 -2.51 0.56 1.36
C ILE A 53 -3.92 0.42 0.82
N VAL A 54 -4.72 1.47 0.97
CA VAL A 54 -6.14 1.46 0.63
C VAL A 54 -6.48 2.48 -0.46
N GLN A 55 -7.37 2.06 -1.36
CA GLN A 55 -7.84 2.86 -2.50
C GLN A 55 -9.36 2.97 -2.47
N ARG A 56 -9.91 3.94 -3.22
CA ARG A 56 -11.36 4.13 -3.33
C ARG A 56 -12.04 2.90 -3.96
N PHE A 57 -13.23 2.57 -3.48
CA PHE A 57 -14.01 1.44 -3.97
C PHE A 57 -14.43 1.62 -5.43
N ALA A 58 -14.79 2.85 -5.81
CA ALA A 58 -15.18 3.26 -7.13
C ALA A 58 -13.92 3.49 -7.97
N SER A 59 -13.45 2.41 -8.58
CA SER A 59 -12.29 2.41 -9.47
C SER A 59 -12.37 1.18 -10.38
N ASP A 60 -11.84 1.22 -11.59
CA ASP A 60 -11.62 0.03 -12.41
C ASP A 60 -10.13 -0.25 -12.57
N ALA A 61 -9.27 0.36 -11.74
CA ALA A 61 -7.85 0.05 -11.68
C ALA A 61 -7.63 -1.46 -11.50
N GLY A 62 -6.55 -1.94 -12.11
CA GLY A 62 -6.22 -3.36 -12.17
C GLY A 62 -6.03 -3.97 -10.77
N ARG A 63 -6.49 -5.22 -10.60
CA ARG A 63 -6.31 -5.96 -9.35
C ARG A 63 -4.84 -6.32 -9.15
N PRO A 64 -4.22 -5.97 -8.00
CA PRO A 64 -2.87 -6.41 -7.65
C PRO A 64 -2.71 -7.94 -7.68
N GLN A 65 -1.55 -8.40 -8.10
CA GLN A 65 -1.12 -9.80 -8.02
C GLN A 65 0.35 -9.89 -7.61
N PHE A 66 0.76 -11.06 -7.11
CA PHE A 66 2.04 -11.24 -6.41
C PHE A 66 2.88 -12.41 -6.94
N ASN A 67 2.45 -13.07 -8.02
CA ASN A 67 3.00 -14.34 -8.45
C ASN A 67 3.52 -14.36 -9.90
N ASP A 68 3.07 -13.45 -10.75
CA ASP A 68 3.54 -13.35 -12.14
C ASP A 68 4.34 -12.06 -12.38
N PRO A 69 5.68 -12.11 -12.34
CA PRO A 69 6.52 -10.92 -12.53
C PRO A 69 6.43 -10.29 -13.94
N LYS A 70 5.84 -10.99 -14.91
CA LYS A 70 5.60 -10.48 -16.28
C LYS A 70 4.14 -10.05 -16.50
N GLY A 71 3.25 -10.51 -15.62
CA GLY A 71 1.83 -10.19 -15.65
C GLY A 71 1.54 -8.75 -15.26
N TRP A 72 0.33 -8.28 -15.58
CA TRP A 72 -0.13 -6.94 -15.21
C TRP A 72 -0.28 -6.83 -13.69
N ASN A 73 -0.22 -5.61 -13.17
CA ASN A 73 -0.47 -5.29 -11.76
C ASN A 73 0.40 -6.09 -10.77
N TYR A 74 1.61 -6.47 -11.19
CA TYR A 74 2.55 -7.17 -10.32
C TYR A 74 2.98 -6.25 -9.18
N VAL A 75 2.96 -6.76 -7.94
CA VAL A 75 3.32 -6.01 -6.75
C VAL A 75 4.36 -6.77 -5.95
N THR A 76 5.38 -6.05 -5.50
CA THR A 76 6.39 -6.55 -4.56
C THR A 76 6.47 -5.63 -3.35
N ALA A 77 6.91 -6.17 -2.22
CA ALA A 77 7.31 -5.36 -1.07
C ALA A 77 8.57 -5.94 -0.42
N GLU A 78 9.42 -5.06 0.09
CA GLU A 78 10.66 -5.42 0.79
C GLU A 78 10.85 -4.54 2.03
N ALA A 79 11.28 -5.14 3.14
CA ALA A 79 11.67 -4.42 4.34
C ALA A 79 13.18 -4.16 4.36
N SER A 80 13.61 -2.96 4.76
CA SER A 80 15.05 -2.59 4.79
C SER A 80 15.90 -3.45 5.71
N ASN A 81 15.28 -4.06 6.72
CA ASN A 81 15.95 -4.88 7.73
C ASN A 81 15.78 -6.40 7.48
N GLY A 82 15.18 -6.79 6.36
CA GLY A 82 14.97 -8.19 6.00
C GLY A 82 13.79 -8.87 6.71
N ALA A 83 12.90 -8.13 7.38
CA ALA A 83 11.63 -8.68 7.85
C ALA A 83 10.83 -9.30 6.70
N VAL A 84 10.23 -10.47 6.95
CA VAL A 84 9.45 -11.19 5.94
C VAL A 84 8.05 -10.60 5.90
N LEU A 85 7.61 -10.23 4.70
CA LEU A 85 6.32 -9.59 4.48
C LEU A 85 5.37 -10.54 3.75
N GLU A 86 4.15 -10.68 4.27
CA GLU A 86 3.05 -11.34 3.59
C GLU A 86 2.16 -10.29 2.90
N LEU A 87 1.93 -10.45 1.59
CA LEU A 87 1.04 -9.58 0.82
C LEU A 87 -0.30 -10.27 0.56
N ARG A 88 -1.40 -9.57 0.82
CA ARG A 88 -2.76 -10.01 0.49
C ARG A 88 -3.56 -8.86 -0.12
N TYR A 89 -4.45 -9.17 -1.06
CA TYR A 89 -5.38 -8.19 -1.62
C TYR A 89 -6.82 -8.57 -1.31
N GLU A 90 -7.56 -7.63 -0.71
CA GLU A 90 -8.97 -7.77 -0.37
C GLU A 90 -9.77 -6.60 -0.94
N GLN A 91 -10.76 -6.88 -1.78
CA GLN A 91 -11.59 -5.83 -2.39
C GLN A 91 -12.48 -5.10 -1.37
N LYS A 92 -12.79 -5.73 -0.24
CA LYS A 92 -13.61 -5.19 0.85
C LYS A 92 -12.92 -5.34 2.22
N GLY A 93 -11.62 -5.06 2.26
CA GLY A 93 -10.77 -5.26 3.45
C GLY A 93 -10.73 -4.08 4.43
N ASN A 94 -11.47 -3.00 4.15
CA ASN A 94 -11.46 -1.77 4.95
C ASN A 94 -12.76 -0.96 4.80
N ILE A 95 -12.88 0.13 5.55
CA ILE A 95 -14.08 0.98 5.65
C ILE A 95 -14.24 1.84 4.40
N ARG A 96 -15.47 1.94 3.88
CA ARG A 96 -15.79 2.81 2.74
C ARG A 96 -15.49 4.28 3.02
N PRO A 97 -15.05 5.06 2.01
CA PRO A 97 -14.89 4.65 0.61
C PRO A 97 -13.59 3.90 0.30
N TRP A 98 -12.75 3.60 1.30
CA TRP A 98 -11.39 3.07 1.14
C TRP A 98 -11.29 1.55 1.32
N ASP A 99 -12.14 0.76 0.67
CA ASP A 99 -12.30 -0.67 0.98
C ASP A 99 -11.34 -1.61 0.23
N ARG A 100 -10.86 -1.21 -0.96
CA ARG A 100 -9.82 -1.92 -1.70
C ARG A 100 -8.50 -1.85 -0.94
N THR A 101 -8.03 -3.00 -0.48
CA THR A 101 -6.96 -3.07 0.51
C THR A 101 -5.86 -4.00 0.04
N LEU A 102 -4.66 -3.46 -0.14
CA LEU A 102 -3.43 -4.23 -0.12
C LEU A 102 -2.92 -4.29 1.33
N LEU A 103 -3.04 -5.47 1.94
CA LEU A 103 -2.52 -5.76 3.26
C LEU A 103 -1.09 -6.29 3.14
N ILE A 104 -0.17 -5.71 3.90
CA ILE A 104 1.22 -6.12 4.02
C ILE A 104 1.48 -6.40 5.50
N ARG A 105 1.51 -7.68 5.87
CA ARG A 105 1.72 -8.12 7.25
C ARG A 105 3.18 -8.48 7.47
N VAL A 106 3.74 -8.06 8.60
CA VAL A 106 5.03 -8.58 9.07
C VAL A 106 4.80 -10.00 9.57
N GLN A 107 5.37 -10.98 8.87
CA GLN A 107 5.21 -12.40 9.20
C GLN A 107 6.36 -12.94 10.04
N ARG A 108 7.55 -12.36 9.89
CA ARG A 108 8.74 -12.71 10.68
C ARG A 108 9.66 -11.51 10.80
N GLY A 109 9.95 -11.14 12.04
CA GLY A 109 10.75 -9.95 12.37
C GLY A 109 9.84 -8.82 12.83
N PHE A 110 10.37 -7.60 12.78
CA PHE A 110 9.68 -6.37 13.18
C PHE A 110 10.36 -5.19 12.52
N LEU A 111 9.74 -4.01 12.54
CA LEU A 111 10.35 -2.75 12.14
C LEU A 111 10.68 -1.92 13.37
N ARG A 112 11.88 -1.34 13.42
CA ARG A 112 12.24 -0.28 14.37
C ARG A 112 11.97 1.09 13.74
N GLU A 113 11.95 2.13 14.57
CA GLU A 113 11.96 3.51 14.09
C GLU A 113 13.05 3.72 13.03
N GLY A 114 12.66 4.27 11.87
CA GLY A 114 13.54 4.49 10.72
C GLY A 114 13.62 3.33 9.73
N ASP A 115 13.23 2.11 10.09
CA ASP A 115 13.11 1.00 9.13
C ASP A 115 12.03 1.31 8.09
N THR A 116 12.19 0.76 6.89
CA THR A 116 11.27 1.03 5.78
C THR A 116 10.65 -0.24 5.22
N ILE A 117 9.41 -0.10 4.73
CA ILE A 117 8.81 -1.04 3.78
C ILE A 117 8.68 -0.29 2.44
N THR A 118 9.33 -0.83 1.41
CA THR A 118 9.21 -0.33 0.03
C THR A 118 8.27 -1.24 -0.75
N VAL A 119 7.15 -0.69 -1.20
CA VAL A 119 6.11 -1.38 -1.98
C VAL A 119 6.13 -0.85 -3.40
N ARG A 120 6.29 -1.74 -4.37
CA ARG A 120 6.31 -1.40 -5.80
C ARG A 120 5.03 -1.89 -6.44
N LEU A 121 4.14 -0.96 -6.75
CA LEU A 121 2.86 -1.21 -7.40
C LEU A 121 3.07 -1.12 -8.92
N GLY A 122 2.90 -2.24 -9.62
CA GLY A 122 3.29 -2.34 -11.03
C GLY A 122 4.79 -2.49 -11.19
N ASP A 123 5.40 -3.44 -10.48
CA ASP A 123 6.85 -3.66 -10.49
C ASP A 123 7.33 -4.19 -11.85
N THR A 124 8.00 -3.32 -12.62
CA THR A 124 8.44 -3.61 -13.98
C THR A 124 9.77 -4.36 -14.06
N ARG A 125 10.47 -4.57 -12.93
CA ARG A 125 11.79 -5.22 -12.90
C ARG A 125 11.78 -6.64 -13.45
N GLY A 126 10.62 -7.31 -13.36
CA GLY A 126 10.39 -8.66 -13.90
C GLY A 126 9.83 -8.70 -15.32
N GLY A 127 9.58 -7.54 -15.94
CA GLY A 127 8.96 -7.42 -17.27
C GLY A 127 7.44 -7.14 -17.24
N SER A 128 6.85 -6.90 -16.07
CA SER A 128 5.46 -6.41 -15.96
C SER A 128 5.30 -5.10 -16.74
N PRO A 129 4.17 -4.88 -17.43
CA PRO A 129 3.86 -3.58 -18.01
C PRO A 129 3.53 -2.52 -16.94
N GLY A 130 3.20 -2.92 -15.71
CA GLY A 130 2.86 -2.02 -14.61
C GLY A 130 1.46 -2.26 -14.02
N LEU A 131 1.01 -1.32 -13.18
CA LEU A 131 -0.33 -1.24 -12.62
C LEU A 131 -1.24 -0.53 -13.63
N ARG A 132 -2.34 -1.17 -14.02
CA ARG A 132 -3.34 -0.57 -14.89
C ARG A 132 -4.13 0.48 -14.12
N MET A 133 -3.99 1.74 -14.50
CA MET A 133 -4.72 2.85 -13.93
C MET A 133 -6.21 2.78 -14.31
N GLN A 134 -7.06 3.42 -13.52
CA GLN A 134 -8.48 3.48 -13.82
C GLN A 134 -8.76 4.27 -15.11
N THR A 135 -9.85 3.95 -15.80
CA THR A 135 -10.20 4.51 -17.13
C THR A 135 -10.91 5.85 -17.10
N PHE A 136 -11.11 6.41 -15.91
CA PHE A 136 -11.74 7.70 -15.71
C PHE A 136 -10.89 8.59 -14.81
N HIS A 137 -11.00 9.90 -15.01
CA HIS A 137 -10.29 10.86 -14.19
C HIS A 137 -11.07 11.15 -12.90
N GLU A 138 -10.33 11.46 -11.85
CA GLU A 138 -10.84 12.08 -10.62
C GLU A 138 -9.94 13.27 -10.29
N PRO A 139 -10.40 14.26 -9.50
CA PRO A 139 -9.55 15.35 -9.05
C PRO A 139 -8.29 14.85 -8.33
N THR A 140 -8.40 13.72 -7.62
CA THR A 140 -7.27 13.04 -6.97
C THR A 140 -7.46 11.52 -7.01
N PHE A 141 -6.40 10.80 -7.37
CA PHE A 141 -6.30 9.34 -7.20
C PHE A 141 -5.31 9.05 -6.07
N GLU A 142 -5.81 8.52 -4.95
CA GLU A 142 -5.06 8.48 -3.70
C GLU A 142 -4.76 7.05 -3.25
N PHE A 143 -3.57 6.88 -2.66
CA PHE A 143 -3.18 5.70 -1.90
C PHE A 143 -3.09 6.12 -0.43
N LYS A 144 -4.05 5.70 0.39
CA LYS A 144 -3.99 5.95 1.83
C LYS A 144 -3.27 4.83 2.53
N VAL A 145 -2.43 5.20 3.48
CA VAL A 145 -1.63 4.26 4.25
C VAL A 145 -2.15 4.23 5.67
N LEU A 146 -2.49 3.03 6.13
CA LEU A 146 -2.93 2.76 7.49
C LEU A 146 -1.93 1.80 8.11
N VAL A 147 -1.56 2.06 9.35
CA VAL A 147 -0.54 1.29 10.04
C VAL A 147 -1.16 0.73 11.31
N ASP A 148 -0.90 -0.55 11.53
CA ASP A 148 -1.14 -1.29 12.76
C ASP A 148 0.23 -1.60 13.35
N ALA A 149 0.70 -0.68 14.21
CA ALA A 149 2.06 -0.63 14.75
C ALA A 149 2.15 -1.35 16.10
#